data_AF-A0A2A2AXU8-F1
#
_entry.id   AF-A0A2A2AXU8-F1
#
_cell.length_a   1.000
_cell.length_b   1.000
_cell.length_c   1.000
_cell.angle_alpha   90.00
_cell.angle_beta   90.00
_cell.angle_gamma   90.00
#
_symmetry.space_group_name_H-M   'P 1'
#
loop_
_entity.id
_entity.type
_entity.pdbx_description
1 polymer ?
#
loop_
_entity_poly.entity_id
_entity_poly.type
_entity_poly.pdbx_seq_one_letter_code
_entity_poly.pdbx_strand_id
1 'polypeptide(L)'
;MITPRSALKFDLFAQACRERKLEDLGDPLQLIARHIDFAALASLAEPFLARSDGRKGGRPAYPVEVMVRVLILKRLYNLSDEQMEYQLLDRMSYQRFCLLEQSM
;
A
#
# COMPACT_ATOMS: atom_id res chain seq x y z
N MET A 1 44.72 -7.81 10.44
CA MET A 1 43.82 -6.80 9.84
C MET A 1 42.54 -6.79 10.64
N ILE A 2 42.25 -5.69 11.34
CA ILE A 2 41.05 -5.56 12.19
C ILE A 2 39.94 -5.00 11.31
N THR A 3 38.93 -5.80 11.00
CA THR A 3 37.75 -5.36 10.26
C THR A 3 37.02 -4.30 11.09
N PRO A 4 36.72 -3.11 10.56
CA PRO A 4 35.98 -2.11 11.31
C PRO A 4 34.60 -2.66 11.67
N ARG A 5 34.19 -2.53 12.94
CA ARG A 5 32.82 -2.82 13.37
C ARG A 5 31.87 -1.80 12.73
N SER A 6 31.39 -2.12 11.53
CA SER A 6 30.34 -1.38 10.85
C SER A 6 28.98 -1.74 11.45
N ALA A 7 28.19 -0.73 11.82
CA ALA A 7 26.77 -0.92 12.19
C ALA A 7 25.90 -1.24 10.96
N LEU A 8 26.38 -0.88 9.75
CA LEU A 8 25.75 -1.25 8.49
C LEU A 8 26.13 -2.70 8.18
N LYS A 9 25.16 -3.59 8.34
CA LYS A 9 25.26 -4.98 7.88
C LYS A 9 24.40 -5.14 6.64
N PHE A 10 25.01 -5.68 5.58
CA PHE A 10 24.24 -6.24 4.48
C PHE A 10 23.54 -7.50 4.99
N ASP A 11 22.22 -7.51 4.92
CA ASP A 11 21.39 -8.62 5.35
C ASP A 11 20.41 -8.95 4.21
N LEU A 12 20.38 -10.21 3.81
CA LEU A 12 19.48 -10.72 2.78
C LEU A 12 18.00 -10.55 3.20
N PHE A 13 17.74 -10.54 4.51
CA PHE A 13 16.40 -10.41 5.08
C PHE A 13 16.09 -9.00 5.59
N ALA A 14 16.87 -7.99 5.18
CA ALA A 14 16.71 -6.62 5.66
C ALA A 14 15.28 -6.07 5.45
N GLN A 15 14.59 -6.48 4.38
CA GLN A 15 13.20 -6.10 4.13
C GLN A 15 12.24 -6.70 5.16
N ALA A 16 12.26 -8.03 5.34
CA ALA A 16 11.41 -8.71 6.32
C ALA A 16 11.67 -8.21 7.76
N CYS A 17 12.93 -7.92 8.09
CA CYS A 17 13.29 -7.30 9.37
C CYS A 17 12.67 -5.91 9.56
N ARG A 18 12.62 -5.08 8.50
CA ARG A 18 11.94 -3.77 8.54
C ARG A 18 10.43 -3.93 8.71
N GLU A 19 9.82 -4.86 7.99
CA GLU A 19 8.37 -5.13 8.06
C GLU A 19 7.95 -5.57 9.46
N ARG A 20 8.67 -6.53 10.06
CA ARG A 20 8.43 -6.96 11.44
C ARG A 20 8.61 -5.82 12.44
N LYS A 21 9.67 -5.03 12.27
CA LYS A 21 9.91 -3.87 13.15
C LYS A 21 8.79 -2.83 13.06
N LEU A 22 8.23 -2.61 11.88
CA LEU A 22 7.06 -1.74 11.70
C LEU A 22 5.81 -2.29 12.37
N GLU A 23 5.60 -3.61 12.33
CA GLU A 23 4.52 -4.28 13.06
C GLU A 23 4.67 -4.10 14.58
N ASP A 24 5.89 -4.30 15.10
CA ASP A 24 6.20 -4.14 16.52
C ASP A 24 6.00 -2.70 17.01
N LEU A 25 6.28 -1.71 16.15
CA LEU A 25 6.06 -0.29 16.44
C LEU A 25 4.58 0.12 16.39
N GLY A 26 3.71 -0.73 15.83
CA GLY A 26 2.27 -0.49 15.73
C GLY A 26 1.90 0.43 14.57
N ASP A 27 1.89 -0.10 13.35
CA ASP A 27 1.44 0.65 12.16
C ASP A 27 -0.05 1.05 12.29
N PRO A 28 -0.38 2.35 12.38
CA PRO A 28 -1.76 2.81 12.53
C PRO A 28 -2.63 2.47 11.31
N LEU A 29 -2.04 2.38 10.12
CA LEU A 29 -2.78 2.01 8.91
C LEU A 29 -3.23 0.54 8.97
N GLN A 30 -2.42 -0.33 9.57
CA GLN A 30 -2.80 -1.73 9.78
C GLN A 30 -3.92 -1.87 10.82
N LEU A 31 -3.96 -1.01 11.83
CA LEU A 31 -5.09 -0.96 12.76
C LEU A 31 -6.38 -0.54 12.05
N ILE A 32 -6.32 0.54 11.25
CA ILE A 32 -7.46 0.96 10.42
C ILE A 32 -7.91 -0.19 9.53
N ALA A 33 -6.97 -0.91 8.92
CA ALA A 33 -7.30 -1.99 8.01
C ALA A 33 -7.96 -3.21 8.67
N ARG A 34 -7.72 -3.43 9.97
CA ARG A 34 -8.39 -4.48 10.75
C ARG A 34 -9.83 -4.10 11.14
N HIS A 35 -10.11 -2.81 11.28
CA HIS A 35 -11.41 -2.32 11.74
C HIS A 35 -12.37 -1.96 10.61
N ILE A 36 -11.87 -1.73 9.40
CA ILE A 36 -12.69 -1.37 8.24
C ILE A 36 -12.81 -2.57 7.31
N ASP A 37 -14.04 -2.96 7.01
CA ASP A 37 -14.34 -3.92 5.94
C ASP A 37 -14.29 -3.20 4.58
N PHE A 38 -13.11 -3.21 3.95
CA PHE A 38 -12.94 -2.60 2.63
C PHE A 38 -13.63 -3.40 1.50
N ALA A 39 -13.84 -4.71 1.67
CA ALA A 39 -14.52 -5.52 0.67
C ALA A 39 -16.01 -5.12 0.57
N ALA A 40 -16.63 -4.86 1.73
CA ALA A 40 -17.98 -4.29 1.78
C ALA A 40 -18.03 -2.89 1.14
N LEU A 41 -17.08 -2.01 1.48
CA LEU A 41 -16.98 -0.67 0.87
C LEU A 41 -16.77 -0.73 -0.64
N ALA A 42 -15.92 -1.64 -1.12
CA ALA A 42 -15.66 -1.83 -2.53
C ALA A 42 -16.92 -2.29 -3.27
N SER A 43 -17.66 -3.25 -2.68
CA SER A 43 -18.92 -3.75 -3.23
C SER A 43 -19.99 -2.66 -3.32
N LEU A 44 -20.02 -1.72 -2.37
CA LEU A 44 -20.90 -0.55 -2.41
C LEU A 44 -20.46 0.47 -3.46
N ALA A 45 -19.15 0.59 -3.74
CA ALA A 45 -18.61 1.52 -4.72
C ALA A 45 -18.70 1.01 -6.16
N GLU A 46 -18.65 -0.31 -6.36
CA GLU A 46 -18.66 -0.99 -7.67
C GLU A 46 -19.76 -0.49 -8.63
N PRO A 47 -21.03 -0.30 -8.19
CA PRO A 47 -22.11 0.16 -9.08
C PRO A 47 -21.92 1.58 -9.62
N PHE A 48 -21.14 2.42 -8.92
CA PHE A 48 -20.87 3.80 -9.32
C PHE A 48 -19.71 3.90 -10.32
N LEU A 49 -18.96 2.83 -10.51
CA LEU A 49 -17.81 2.80 -11.40
C LEU A 49 -18.27 2.36 -12.80
N ALA A 50 -18.33 3.32 -13.73
CA ALA A 50 -18.54 3.04 -15.14
C ALA A 50 -17.28 2.37 -15.74
N ARG A 51 -17.15 1.05 -15.57
CA ARG A 51 -16.06 0.26 -16.16
C ARG A 51 -16.37 -0.04 -17.62
N SER A 52 -15.39 0.15 -18.49
CA SER A 52 -15.51 -0.28 -19.88
C SER A 52 -15.47 -1.81 -19.96
N ASP A 53 -16.16 -2.39 -20.94
CA ASP A 53 -16.31 -3.85 -21.14
C ASP A 53 -14.99 -4.62 -21.34
N GLY A 54 -13.81 -3.99 -21.22
CA GLY A 54 -12.49 -4.59 -21.46
C GLY A 54 -12.21 -4.94 -22.93
N ARG A 55 -13.23 -4.88 -23.80
CA ARG A 55 -13.19 -5.25 -25.23
C ARG A 55 -12.22 -4.41 -26.06
N LYS A 56 -11.83 -3.22 -25.60
CA LYS A 56 -10.90 -2.32 -26.30
C LYS A 56 -9.42 -2.63 -26.03
N GLY A 57 -9.11 -3.65 -25.22
CA GLY A 57 -7.74 -3.95 -24.80
C GLY A 57 -7.19 -2.90 -23.81
N GLY A 58 -5.98 -3.16 -23.28
CA GLY A 58 -5.29 -2.28 -22.31
C GLY A 58 -4.91 -2.99 -21.01
N ARG A 59 -4.19 -2.29 -20.13
CA ARG A 59 -3.87 -2.80 -18.79
C ARG A 59 -5.17 -2.93 -17.98
N PRO A 60 -5.42 -4.08 -17.33
CA PRO A 60 -6.57 -4.20 -16.43
C PRO A 60 -6.53 -3.13 -15.35
N ALA A 61 -7.71 -2.60 -15.01
CA ALA A 61 -7.85 -1.67 -13.89
C ALA A 61 -7.52 -2.37 -12.56
N TYR A 62 -6.99 -1.62 -11.60
CA TYR A 62 -6.82 -2.13 -10.24
C TYR A 62 -8.18 -2.53 -9.61
N PRO A 63 -8.18 -3.49 -8.66
CA PRO A 63 -9.37 -3.81 -7.88
C PRO A 63 -9.95 -2.56 -7.19
N VAL A 64 -11.27 -2.51 -7.05
CA VAL A 64 -11.95 -1.36 -6.42
C VAL A 64 -11.51 -1.18 -4.97
N GLU A 65 -11.29 -2.28 -4.26
CA GLU A 65 -10.80 -2.26 -2.88
C GLU A 65 -9.48 -1.50 -2.74
N VAL A 66 -8.52 -1.76 -3.64
CA VAL A 66 -7.22 -1.06 -3.68
C VAL A 66 -7.45 0.44 -3.90
N MET A 67 -8.33 0.79 -4.83
CA MET A 67 -8.64 2.19 -5.12
C MET A 67 -9.29 2.91 -3.94
N VAL A 68 -10.20 2.24 -3.22
CA VAL A 68 -10.84 2.79 -2.00
C VAL A 68 -9.79 3.02 -0.92
N ARG A 69 -8.87 2.08 -0.70
CA ARG A 69 -7.75 2.23 0.24
C ARG A 69 -6.86 3.43 -0.13
N VAL A 70 -6.51 3.57 -1.41
CA VAL A 70 -5.75 4.72 -1.92
C VAL A 70 -6.48 6.06 -1.67
N LEU A 71 -7.78 6.13 -1.93
CA LEU A 71 -8.57 7.34 -1.68
C LEU A 71 -8.62 7.70 -0.19
N ILE A 72 -8.69 6.70 0.69
CA ILE A 72 -8.63 6.90 2.13
C ILE A 72 -7.28 7.48 2.55
N LEU A 73 -6.16 6.94 2.05
CA LEU A 73 -4.83 7.51 2.31
C LEU A 73 -4.73 8.95 1.82
N LYS A 74 -5.19 9.21 0.58
CA LYS A 74 -5.19 10.56 -0.01
C LYS A 74 -5.96 11.53 0.89
N ARG A 75 -7.11 11.11 1.45
CA ARG A 75 -7.91 11.95 2.35
C ARG A 75 -7.30 12.11 3.74
N LEU A 76 -6.78 11.05 4.34
CA LEU A 76 -6.17 11.07 5.68
C LEU A 76 -4.94 12.00 5.74
N TYR A 77 -4.14 12.01 4.68
CA TYR A 77 -2.90 12.80 4.60
C TYR A 77 -3.05 14.06 3.72
N ASN A 78 -4.25 14.34 3.22
CA ASN A 78 -4.57 15.48 2.35
C ASN A 78 -3.59 15.63 1.16
N LEU A 79 -3.33 14.52 0.46
CA LEU A 79 -2.37 14.45 -0.64
C LEU A 79 -3.02 14.80 -1.98
N SER A 80 -2.23 15.35 -2.91
CA SER A 80 -2.59 15.38 -4.33
C SER A 80 -2.45 13.99 -4.97
N ASP A 81 -2.97 13.78 -6.18
CA ASP A 81 -2.79 12.51 -6.89
C ASP A 81 -1.31 12.21 -7.19
N GLU A 82 -0.57 13.22 -7.63
CA GLU A 82 0.87 13.13 -7.89
C GLU A 82 1.66 12.77 -6.62
N GLN A 83 1.31 13.42 -5.49
CA GLN A 83 1.94 13.11 -4.21
C GLN A 83 1.57 11.71 -3.72
N MET A 84 0.32 11.28 -3.93
CA MET A 84 -0.11 9.93 -3.58
C MET A 84 0.73 8.91 -4.33
N GLU A 85 0.88 9.06 -5.65
CA GLU A 85 1.66 8.14 -6.48
C GLU A 85 3.12 8.03 -5.99
N TYR A 86 3.77 9.17 -5.77
CA TYR A 86 5.14 9.18 -5.24
C TYR A 86 5.25 8.51 -3.87
N GLN A 87 4.36 8.85 -2.93
CA GLN A 87 4.40 8.30 -1.58
C GLN A 87 4.04 6.81 -1.53
N LEU A 88 3.19 6.35 -2.45
CA LEU A 88 2.85 4.93 -2.58
C LEU A 88 4.06 4.12 -3.06
N LEU A 89 4.90 4.68 -3.93
CA LEU A 89 6.14 4.03 -4.38
C LEU A 89 7.24 4.05 -3.32
N ASP A 90 7.32 5.12 -2.52
CA ASP A 90 8.37 5.30 -1.51
C ASP A 90 8.08 4.58 -0.18
N ARG A 91 6.82 4.53 0.25
CA ARG A 91 6.44 4.08 1.60
C ARG A 91 5.86 2.67 1.62
N MET A 92 6.63 1.74 2.20
CA MET A 92 6.18 0.36 2.44
C MET A 92 4.84 0.27 3.20
N SER A 93 4.61 1.09 4.24
CA SER A 93 3.33 1.07 4.97
C SER A 93 2.13 1.38 4.07
N TYR A 94 2.28 2.23 3.06
CA TYR A 94 1.19 2.56 2.14
C TYR A 94 0.96 1.41 1.17
N GLN A 95 2.03 0.78 0.67
CA GLN A 95 1.92 -0.41 -0.18
C GLN A 95 1.23 -1.56 0.55
N ARG A 96 1.63 -1.82 1.79
CA ARG A 96 1.00 -2.83 2.67
C ARG A 96 -0.47 -2.51 2.92
N PHE A 97 -0.79 -1.25 3.24
CA PHE A 97 -2.18 -0.84 3.46
C PHE A 97 -3.04 -0.98 2.20
N CYS A 98 -2.48 -0.71 1.01
CA CYS A 98 -3.18 -0.81 -0.26
C CYS A 98 -3.15 -2.20 -0.91
N LEU A 99 -2.56 -3.22 -0.25
CA LEU A 99 -2.38 -4.57 -0.79
C LEU A 99 -1.54 -4.62 -2.09
N LEU A 100 -0.58 -3.71 -2.22
CA LEU A 100 0.28 -3.56 -3.40
C LEU A 100 1.72 -4.03 -3.17
N GLU A 101 2.03 -4.58 -1.99
CA GLU A 101 3.39 -4.99 -1.60
C GLU A 101 4.05 -6.01 -2.54
N GLN A 102 3.26 -6.81 -3.26
CA GLN A 102 3.75 -7.81 -4.23
C GLN A 102 3.45 -7.42 -5.70
N SER A 103 2.79 -6.29 -5.93
CA SER A 103 2.28 -5.90 -7.24
C SER A 103 3.05 -4.74 -7.87
N MET A 104 3.98 -4.11 -7.14
CA MET A 104 4.79 -2.98 -7.59
C MET A 104 6.28 -3.34 -7.63
#